data_AF-A0A917UUI8-F1
#
_entry.id   AF-A0A917UUI8-F1
#
_cell.length_a   1.000
_cell.length_b   1.000
_cell.length_c   1.000
_cell.angle_alpha   90.00
_cell.angle_beta   90.00
_cell.angle_gamma   90.00
#
_symmetry.space_group_name_H-M   'P 1'
#
loop_
_entity.id
_entity.type
_entity.pdbx_description
1 polymer ?
#
loop_
_entity_poly.entity_id
_entity_poly.type
_entity_poly.pdbx_seq_one_letter_code
_entity_poly.pdbx_strand_id
1 'polypeptide(L)'
;MWEHLTEEEGERAARLCFAYLKPGGFLRCAVPDANFPDPEYQRTVQVGGPGPPDHPAADHRVVYDVHRFVRLFERAGFEVEVLEHCDDAGHFHAREWDVASGPVYRSLRLDHRNRGGRLGFVSLIVDARRPGRADL
;
A
#
# COMPACT_ATOMS: atom_id res chain seq x y z
N MET A 1 -0.86 -1.89 8.07
CA MET A 1 -2.10 -1.36 8.70
C MET A 1 -3.36 -1.77 7.94
N TRP A 2 -3.54 -1.37 6.67
CA TRP A 2 -4.75 -1.68 5.90
C TRP A 2 -4.99 -3.18 5.70
N GLU A 3 -3.92 -3.96 5.58
CA GLU A 3 -3.91 -5.42 5.47
C GLU A 3 -4.43 -6.13 6.74
N HIS A 4 -4.48 -5.44 7.88
CA HIS A 4 -5.02 -5.94 9.14
C HIS A 4 -6.51 -5.61 9.33
N LEU A 5 -7.07 -4.78 8.45
CA LEU A 5 -8.49 -4.44 8.43
C LEU A 5 -9.20 -5.34 7.42
N THR A 6 -10.45 -5.69 7.70
CA THR A 6 -11.33 -6.17 6.62
C THR A 6 -11.50 -5.08 5.55
N GLU A 7 -11.92 -5.45 4.34
CA GLU A 7 -12.14 -4.43 3.28
C GLU A 7 -13.15 -3.36 3.70
N GLU A 8 -14.21 -3.73 4.42
CA GLU A 8 -15.23 -2.80 4.90
C GLU A 8 -14.66 -1.81 5.93
N GLU A 9 -13.89 -2.32 6.90
CA GLU A 9 -13.20 -1.51 7.89
C GLU A 9 -12.16 -0.59 7.21
N GLY A 10 -11.47 -1.09 6.21
CA GLY A 10 -10.55 -0.32 5.37
C GLY A 10 -11.28 0.83 4.66
N GLU A 11 -12.38 0.56 3.97
CA GLU A 11 -13.14 1.62 3.30
C GLU A 11 -13.68 2.66 4.30
N ARG A 12 -14.11 2.22 5.50
CA ARG A 12 -14.55 3.12 6.57
C ARG A 12 -13.40 3.98 7.12
N ALA A 13 -12.23 3.40 7.34
CA ALA A 13 -11.05 4.14 7.78
C ALA A 13 -10.58 5.12 6.69
N ALA A 14 -10.64 4.76 5.41
CA ALA A 14 -10.31 5.68 4.31
C ALA A 14 -11.25 6.88 4.29
N ARG A 15 -12.57 6.67 4.43
CA ARG A 15 -13.55 7.76 4.57
C ARG A 15 -13.26 8.67 5.76
N LEU A 16 -12.83 8.10 6.89
CA LEU A 16 -12.45 8.88 8.06
C LEU A 16 -11.21 9.73 7.77
N CYS A 17 -10.16 9.14 7.19
CA CYS A 17 -8.98 9.88 6.75
C CYS A 17 -9.37 11.04 5.82
N PHE A 18 -10.24 10.80 4.84
CA PHE A 18 -10.70 11.83 3.89
C PHE A 18 -11.37 13.01 4.59
N ALA A 19 -12.25 12.72 5.57
CA ALA A 19 -12.98 13.75 6.29
C ALA A 19 -12.06 14.71 7.08
N TYR A 20 -10.97 14.18 7.65
CA TYR A 20 -10.07 14.94 8.53
C TYR A 20 -8.81 15.47 7.85
N LEU A 21 -8.39 14.90 6.71
CA LEU A 21 -7.24 15.37 5.96
C LEU A 21 -7.53 16.76 5.38
N LYS A 22 -6.61 17.72 5.47
CA LYS A 22 -6.83 19.05 4.86
C LYS A 22 -6.98 18.93 3.33
N PRO A 23 -7.80 19.77 2.67
CA PRO A 23 -7.85 19.83 1.20
C PRO A 23 -6.44 19.98 0.60
N GLY A 24 -6.14 19.23 -0.46
CA GLY A 24 -4.81 19.17 -1.09
C GLY A 24 -3.77 18.31 -0.35
N GLY A 25 -4.03 17.92 0.90
CA GLY A 25 -3.20 16.98 1.64
C GLY A 25 -3.31 15.55 1.08
N PHE A 26 -2.33 14.70 1.40
CA PHE A 26 -2.34 13.30 1.00
C PHE A 26 -1.95 12.37 2.18
N LEU A 27 -2.37 11.12 2.07
CA LEU A 27 -1.93 10.01 2.89
C LEU A 27 -1.06 9.10 2.02
N ARG A 28 0.18 8.84 2.43
CA ARG A 28 1.01 7.80 1.81
C ARG A 28 0.80 6.47 2.51
N CYS A 29 0.43 5.45 1.74
CA CYS A 29 0.15 4.12 2.26
C CYS A 29 0.99 3.07 1.55
N ALA A 30 1.48 2.11 2.33
CA ALA A 30 2.22 0.96 1.84
C ALA A 30 1.65 -0.31 2.46
N VAL A 31 1.38 -1.31 1.62
CA VAL A 31 0.89 -2.63 2.03
C VAL A 31 1.69 -3.72 1.32
N PRO A 32 1.63 -4.99 1.77
CA PRO A 32 2.07 -6.10 0.96
C PRO A 32 1.33 -6.18 -0.37
N ASP A 33 2.02 -6.64 -1.41
CA ASP A 33 1.52 -6.71 -2.79
C ASP A 33 1.17 -8.15 -3.17
N ALA A 34 -0.11 -8.40 -3.47
CA ALA A 34 -0.61 -9.72 -3.84
C ALA A 34 0.02 -10.25 -5.15
N ASN A 35 0.53 -9.37 -6.01
CA ASN A 35 1.06 -9.73 -7.32
C ASN A 35 2.58 -9.89 -7.34
N PHE A 36 3.29 -9.66 -6.23
CA PHE A 36 4.74 -9.88 -6.20
C PHE A 36 5.06 -11.39 -6.36
N PRO A 37 5.77 -11.82 -7.43
CA PRO A 37 5.87 -13.23 -7.82
C PRO A 37 6.96 -13.97 -7.05
N ASP A 38 6.97 -13.84 -5.72
CA ASP A 38 7.87 -14.55 -4.83
C ASP A 38 7.08 -15.45 -3.86
N PRO A 39 7.22 -16.78 -3.95
CA PRO A 39 6.46 -17.70 -3.10
C PRO A 39 6.74 -17.56 -1.61
N GLU A 40 7.97 -17.17 -1.21
CA GLU A 40 8.31 -16.98 0.20
C GLU A 40 7.64 -15.75 0.75
N TYR A 41 7.72 -14.64 0.01
CA TYR A 41 6.99 -13.42 0.29
C TYR A 41 5.49 -13.69 0.44
N GLN A 42 4.87 -14.38 -0.53
CA GLN A 42 3.42 -14.63 -0.50
C GLN A 42 3.03 -15.48 0.72
N ARG A 43 3.83 -16.47 1.11
CA ARG A 43 3.63 -17.20 2.37
C ARG A 43 3.73 -16.28 3.58
N THR A 44 4.68 -15.33 3.59
CA THR A 44 4.86 -14.38 4.69
C THR A 44 3.70 -13.40 4.84
N VAL A 45 3.09 -12.96 3.74
CA VAL A 45 2.12 -11.86 3.78
C VAL A 45 0.66 -12.30 3.65
N GLN A 46 0.40 -13.60 3.44
CA GLN A 46 -0.95 -14.15 3.32
C GLN A 46 -1.87 -13.80 4.50
N VAL A 47 -3.18 -13.95 4.29
CA VAL A 47 -4.19 -13.86 5.36
C VAL A 47 -3.85 -14.84 6.48
N GLY A 48 -3.84 -14.35 7.72
CA GLY A 48 -3.41 -15.13 8.88
C GLY A 48 -1.89 -15.31 9.04
N GLY A 49 -1.08 -14.77 8.12
CA GLY A 49 0.37 -14.76 8.18
C GLY A 49 1.02 -16.15 8.03
N PRO A 50 2.34 -16.25 8.25
CA PRO A 50 3.12 -17.48 8.11
C PRO A 50 3.30 -18.25 9.42
N GLY A 51 2.81 -17.74 10.55
CA GLY A 51 3.40 -18.03 11.85
C GLY A 51 2.46 -17.99 13.04
N PRO A 52 3.01 -18.15 14.25
CA PRO A 52 2.26 -18.12 15.51
C PRO A 52 1.52 -16.80 15.74
N PRO A 53 0.56 -16.74 16.67
CA PRO A 53 -0.31 -15.58 16.89
C PRO A 53 0.39 -14.25 17.19
N ASP A 54 1.68 -14.27 17.53
CA ASP A 54 2.55 -13.13 17.81
C ASP A 54 3.33 -12.64 16.57
N HIS A 55 3.22 -13.31 15.42
CA HIS A 55 3.84 -12.84 14.18
C HIS A 55 3.15 -11.55 13.69
N PRO A 56 3.88 -10.53 13.20
CA PRO A 56 3.29 -9.26 12.75
C PRO A 56 2.32 -9.36 11.56
N ALA A 57 2.19 -10.53 10.95
CA ALA A 57 1.25 -10.80 9.87
C ALA A 57 0.13 -11.76 10.29
N ALA A 58 0.14 -12.25 11.53
CA ALA A 58 -0.78 -13.29 12.01
C ALA A 58 -2.25 -12.87 11.98
N ASP A 59 -2.52 -11.57 11.96
CA ASP A 59 -3.84 -10.96 11.92
C ASP A 59 -4.14 -10.27 10.58
N HIS A 60 -3.33 -10.50 9.53
CA HIS A 60 -3.66 -10.07 8.18
C HIS A 60 -5.04 -10.60 7.79
N ARG A 61 -5.93 -9.69 7.39
CA ARG A 61 -7.30 -9.95 6.93
C ARG A 61 -7.41 -9.89 5.42
N VAL A 62 -6.55 -9.12 4.76
CA VAL A 62 -6.58 -8.90 3.31
C VAL A 62 -5.16 -8.75 2.77
N VAL A 63 -4.90 -9.30 1.59
CA VAL A 63 -3.73 -8.96 0.76
C VAL A 63 -4.24 -8.27 -0.49
N TYR A 64 -3.74 -7.08 -0.78
CA TYR A 64 -4.25 -6.24 -1.85
C TYR A 64 -3.41 -6.40 -3.12
N ASP A 65 -4.10 -6.50 -4.26
CA ASP A 65 -3.55 -6.09 -5.55
C ASP A 65 -3.77 -4.57 -5.74
N VAL A 66 -3.14 -4.02 -6.78
CA VAL A 66 -3.22 -2.57 -7.08
C VAL A 66 -4.64 -2.09 -7.33
N HIS A 67 -5.46 -2.89 -8.00
CA HIS A 67 -6.81 -2.50 -8.38
C HIS A 67 -7.72 -2.39 -7.16
N ARG A 68 -7.65 -3.35 -6.23
CA ARG A 68 -8.43 -3.35 -4.99
C ARG A 68 -8.01 -2.20 -4.08
N PHE A 69 -6.70 -1.96 -3.94
CA PHE A 69 -6.22 -0.91 -3.05
C PHE A 69 -6.54 0.49 -3.56
N VAL A 70 -6.35 0.75 -4.86
CA VAL A 70 -6.73 2.02 -5.49
C VAL A 70 -8.23 2.27 -5.32
N ARG A 71 -9.05 1.27 -5.66
CA ARG A 71 -10.52 1.38 -5.56
C ARG A 71 -10.99 1.68 -4.14
N LEU A 72 -10.33 1.14 -3.12
CA LEU A 72 -10.65 1.41 -1.72
C LEU A 72 -10.56 2.91 -1.40
N PHE A 73 -9.51 3.59 -1.85
CA PHE A 73 -9.33 5.04 -1.64
C PHE A 73 -10.21 5.88 -2.57
N GLU A 74 -10.34 5.51 -3.84
CA GLU A 74 -11.22 6.23 -4.78
C GLU A 74 -12.67 6.25 -4.30
N ARG A 75 -13.17 5.14 -3.75
CA ARG A 75 -14.51 5.06 -3.14
C ARG A 75 -14.68 5.96 -1.92
N ALA A 76 -13.58 6.29 -1.23
CA ALA A 76 -13.58 7.26 -0.14
C ALA A 76 -13.45 8.73 -0.62
N GLY A 77 -13.28 8.95 -1.94
CA GLY A 77 -13.23 10.28 -2.56
C GLY A 77 -11.82 10.81 -2.83
N PHE A 78 -10.77 10.00 -2.63
CA PHE A 78 -9.40 10.40 -2.93
C PHE A 78 -9.08 10.32 -4.42
N GLU A 79 -8.18 11.18 -4.87
CA GLU A 79 -7.39 10.98 -6.08
C GLU A 79 -6.17 10.13 -5.71
N VAL A 80 -5.92 9.05 -6.45
CA VAL A 80 -4.89 8.07 -6.07
C VAL A 80 -3.77 8.05 -7.10
N GLU A 81 -2.54 8.23 -6.64
CA GLU A 81 -1.34 7.99 -7.44
C GLU A 81 -0.63 6.72 -6.95
N VAL A 82 -0.40 5.77 -7.86
CA VAL A 82 0.36 4.55 -7.55
C VAL A 82 1.84 4.81 -7.75
N LEU A 83 2.62 4.64 -6.68
CA LEU A 83 4.06 4.91 -6.65
C LEU A 83 4.88 3.65 -6.92
N GLU A 84 4.54 2.53 -6.29
CA GLU A 84 5.21 1.24 -6.45
C GLU A 84 4.15 0.13 -6.43
N HIS A 85 4.21 -0.84 -7.36
CA HIS A 85 3.33 -2.02 -7.36
C HIS A 85 3.83 -3.09 -8.34
N CYS A 86 3.32 -4.31 -8.20
CA CYS A 86 3.39 -5.35 -9.22
C CYS A 86 2.10 -5.35 -10.04
N ASP A 87 2.23 -5.38 -11.37
CA ASP A 87 1.08 -5.53 -12.26
C ASP A 87 0.50 -6.96 -12.22
N ASP A 88 -0.58 -7.21 -12.97
CA ASP A 88 -1.24 -8.52 -13.02
C ASP A 88 -0.34 -9.65 -13.56
N ALA A 89 0.75 -9.32 -14.25
CA ALA A 89 1.76 -10.27 -14.71
C ALA A 89 2.92 -10.44 -13.70
N GLY A 90 2.86 -9.74 -12.56
CA GLY A 90 3.89 -9.73 -11.52
C GLY A 90 5.12 -8.88 -11.85
N HIS A 91 5.08 -8.05 -12.90
CA HIS A 91 6.18 -7.13 -13.17
C HIS A 91 6.10 -5.94 -12.23
N PHE A 92 7.22 -5.64 -11.58
CA PHE A 92 7.31 -4.52 -10.66
C PHE A 92 7.47 -3.18 -11.41
N HIS A 93 6.64 -2.22 -11.04
CA HIS A 93 6.63 -0.85 -11.55
C HIS A 93 6.89 0.11 -10.40
N ALA A 94 7.75 1.11 -10.64
CA ALA A 94 8.02 2.19 -9.70
C ALA A 94 8.05 3.53 -10.43
N ARG A 95 7.47 4.55 -9.80
CA ARG A 95 7.60 5.96 -10.19
C ARG A 95 8.57 6.67 -9.26
N GLU A 96 9.13 7.79 -9.70
CA GLU A 96 9.88 8.64 -8.79
C GLU A 96 8.93 9.37 -7.83
N TRP A 97 9.30 9.40 -6.55
CA TRP A 97 8.59 10.14 -5.51
C TRP A 97 9.58 10.73 -4.50
N ASP A 98 9.20 11.79 -3.78
CA ASP A 98 10.07 12.36 -2.75
C ASP A 98 10.01 11.55 -1.45
N VAL A 99 11.16 11.04 -1.01
CA VAL A 99 11.28 10.31 0.25
C VAL A 99 11.02 11.21 1.45
N ALA A 100 11.42 12.48 1.38
CA ALA A 100 11.27 13.42 2.49
C ALA A 100 9.80 13.76 2.76
N SER A 101 8.91 13.61 1.77
CA SER A 101 7.48 13.86 1.91
C SER A 101 6.72 12.74 2.65
N GLY A 102 7.37 11.62 2.96
CA GLY A 102 6.75 10.46 3.60
C GLY A 102 7.57 9.20 3.34
N PRO A 103 8.57 8.88 4.18
CA PRO A 103 9.46 7.75 3.95
C PRO A 103 8.73 6.42 4.20
N VAL A 104 8.88 5.48 3.28
CA VAL A 104 8.39 4.10 3.40
C VAL A 104 9.59 3.17 3.41
N TYR A 105 9.89 2.55 4.55
CA TYR A 105 11.06 1.67 4.69
C TYR A 105 11.04 0.51 3.69
N ARG A 106 9.90 -0.19 3.56
CA ARG A 106 9.73 -1.32 2.64
C ARG A 106 9.43 -0.86 1.20
N SER A 107 10.19 0.10 0.71
CA SER A 107 10.14 0.56 -0.68
C SER A 107 11.33 0.05 -1.48
N LEU A 108 11.27 0.19 -2.81
CA LEU A 108 12.38 -0.11 -3.71
C LEU A 108 13.69 0.53 -3.21
N ARG A 109 13.65 1.81 -2.83
CA ARG A 109 14.86 2.61 -2.52
C ARG A 109 15.38 2.43 -1.10
N LEU A 110 14.52 2.12 -0.13
CA LEU A 110 14.89 2.14 1.28
C LEU A 110 15.02 0.75 1.90
N ASP A 111 14.44 -0.29 1.29
CA ASP A 111 14.56 -1.64 1.83
C ASP A 111 15.94 -2.21 1.53
N HIS A 112 16.69 -2.55 2.58
CA HIS A 112 18.03 -3.10 2.46
C HIS A 112 18.08 -4.44 1.69
N ARG A 113 16.94 -5.12 1.52
CA ARG A 113 16.83 -6.37 0.77
C ARG A 113 16.79 -6.17 -0.75
N ASN A 114 16.46 -4.96 -1.23
CA ASN A 114 16.39 -4.63 -2.66
C ASN A 114 17.73 -4.19 -3.26
N ARG A 115 18.82 -4.86 -2.86
CA ARG A 115 20.19 -4.50 -3.26
C ARG A 115 20.73 -5.45 -4.32
N GLY A 116 21.70 -4.96 -5.10
CA GLY A 116 22.40 -5.78 -6.10
C GLY A 116 21.54 -6.18 -7.30
N GLY A 117 20.59 -5.33 -7.70
CA GLY A 117 19.75 -5.53 -8.88
C GLY A 117 18.66 -6.59 -8.73
N ARG A 118 18.39 -7.05 -7.50
CA ARG A 118 17.31 -8.00 -7.20
C ARG A 118 16.31 -7.39 -6.23
N LEU A 119 15.03 -7.64 -6.48
CA LEU A 119 13.95 -7.30 -5.57
C LEU A 119 13.84 -8.41 -4.53
N GLY A 120 14.09 -8.08 -3.26
CA GLY A 120 13.94 -9.02 -2.14
C GLY A 120 12.66 -8.78 -1.35
N PHE A 121 12.18 -7.54 -1.28
CA PHE A 121 10.89 -7.22 -0.67
C PHE A 121 10.38 -5.88 -1.17
N VAL A 122 9.19 -5.87 -1.76
CA VAL A 122 8.53 -4.64 -2.22
C VAL A 122 7.18 -4.47 -1.55
N SER A 123 6.67 -3.25 -1.61
CA SER A 123 5.32 -2.90 -1.18
C SER A 123 4.53 -2.34 -2.35
N LEU A 124 3.23 -2.52 -2.27
CA LEU A 124 2.30 -1.71 -3.03
C LEU A 124 2.14 -0.37 -2.31
N ILE A 125 2.56 0.72 -2.96
CA ILE A 125 2.62 2.06 -2.39
C ILE A 125 1.74 3.01 -3.21
N VAL A 126 0.86 3.74 -2.52
CA VAL A 126 0.02 4.78 -3.12
C VAL A 126 0.06 6.07 -2.31
N ASP A 127 -0.08 7.19 -3.00
CA ASP A 127 -0.48 8.47 -2.42
C ASP A 127 -1.97 8.69 -2.68
N ALA A 128 -2.78 8.70 -1.62
CA ALA A 128 -4.19 9.04 -1.67
C ALA A 128 -4.37 10.52 -1.30
N ARG A 129 -4.60 11.37 -2.30
CA ARG A 129 -4.72 12.83 -2.17
C ARG A 129 -6.17 13.25 -2.03
N ARG A 130 -6.47 14.06 -1.01
CA ARG A 130 -7.75 14.76 -0.94
C ARG A 130 -7.70 15.91 -1.96
N PRO A 131 -8.67 16.02 -2.89
CA PRO A 131 -8.69 17.11 -3.85
C PRO A 131 -8.59 18.47 -3.16
N GLY A 132 -7.91 19.42 -3.82
CA GLY A 132 -7.90 20.81 -3.37
C GLY A 132 -9.29 21.42 -3.39
N ARG A 133 -9.53 22.49 -2.62
CA ARG A 133 -10.67 23.35 -2.94
C ARG A 133 -10.38 23.98 -4.29
N ALA A 134 -11.31 23.86 -5.24
CA ALA A 134 -11.31 24.76 -6.37
C ALA A 134 -11.50 26.17 -5.80
N ASP A 135 -10.57 27.08 -6.10
CA ASP A 135 -10.77 28.49 -5.84
C ASP A 135 -11.96 28.93 -6.71
N LEU A 136 -13.10 29.22 -6.09
CA LEU A 136 -14.29 29.81 -6.71
C LEU A 136 -14.20 31.34 -6.62
#